data_AF-A0A5J4E1Z5-F1
#
_entry.id   AF-A0A5J4E1Z5-F1
#
_cell.length_a   1.000
_cell.length_b   1.000
_cell.length_c   1.000
_cell.angle_alpha   90.00
_cell.angle_beta   90.00
_cell.angle_gamma   90.00
#
_symmetry.space_group_name_H-M   'P 1'
#
loop_
_entity.id
_entity.type
_entity.pdbx_description
1 polymer ?
#
loop_
_entity_poly.entity_id
_entity_poly.type
_entity_poly.pdbx_seq_one_letter_code
_entity_poly.pdbx_strand_id
1 'polypeptide(L)'
;MVVDERLHRKLLIVSMLSALAEGRYPDLKGDANKFVKLIEEYSDWEHATHLSISQLHMHIIECGQTPPELTKSFAQKASRLYKDWRQLHNPTAVVGLGDDPNPADILPSSPTAKEKTLVNEMRHSSLLYIYRCKLVHEFREPGHGFEFDERESTPYYHSRMADFTDQTTTMELVYPTKWFVDLPMPILTRLETYYVSSCTNPYGSYSFGSPW
;
A
#
# COMPACT_ATOMS: atom_id res chain seq x y z
N MET A 1 12.44 -22.27 4.71
CA MET A 1 12.59 -22.68 3.29
C MET A 1 11.50 -22.08 2.41
N VAL A 2 10.21 -22.42 2.54
CA VAL A 2 9.14 -21.84 1.68
C VAL A 2 8.90 -20.34 1.95
N VAL A 3 8.94 -19.91 3.23
CA VAL A 3 8.81 -18.49 3.61
C VAL A 3 9.92 -17.63 3.03
N ASP A 4 11.16 -18.11 3.09
CA ASP A 4 12.32 -17.39 2.58
C ASP A 4 12.18 -17.16 1.07
N GLU A 5 11.81 -18.19 0.30
CA GLU A 5 11.64 -18.06 -1.15
C GLU A 5 10.60 -16.99 -1.53
N ARG A 6 9.49 -16.90 -0.81
CA ARG A 6 8.45 -15.88 -1.05
C ARG A 6 8.97 -14.46 -0.82
N LEU A 7 9.71 -14.24 0.27
CA LEU A 7 10.30 -12.92 0.56
C LEU A 7 11.31 -12.51 -0.51
N HIS A 8 12.15 -13.43 -0.97
CA HIS A 8 13.09 -13.16 -2.06
C HIS A 8 12.37 -12.75 -3.35
N ARG A 9 11.27 -13.45 -3.71
CA ARG A 9 10.45 -13.10 -4.88
C ARG A 9 9.88 -11.68 -4.75
N LYS A 10 9.24 -11.37 -3.62
CA LYS A 10 8.68 -10.02 -3.38
C LYS A 10 9.77 -8.95 -3.43
N LEU A 11 10.92 -9.19 -2.79
CA LEU A 11 12.05 -8.27 -2.77
C LEU A 11 12.58 -7.98 -4.19
N LEU A 12 12.76 -9.01 -5.02
CA LEU A 12 13.22 -8.86 -6.39
C LEU A 12 12.25 -7.99 -7.20
N ILE A 13 10.95 -8.26 -7.08
CA ILE A 13 9.91 -7.50 -7.76
C ILE A 13 9.93 -6.03 -7.33
N VAL A 14 9.89 -5.73 -6.02
CA VAL A 14 9.86 -4.32 -5.57
C VAL A 14 11.13 -3.56 -5.92
N SER A 15 12.27 -4.25 -6.02
CA SER A 15 13.53 -3.67 -6.47
C SER A 15 13.47 -3.28 -7.95
N MET A 16 12.94 -4.18 -8.79
CA MET A 16 12.69 -3.89 -10.21
C MET A 16 11.70 -2.72 -10.39
N LEU A 17 10.59 -2.73 -9.65
CA LEU A 17 9.60 -1.64 -9.71
C LEU A 17 10.18 -0.30 -9.25
N SER A 18 11.07 -0.31 -8.24
CA SER A 18 11.79 0.91 -7.81
C SER A 18 12.66 1.48 -8.93
N ALA A 19 13.38 0.61 -9.65
CA ALA A 19 14.18 1.03 -10.79
C ALA A 19 13.30 1.60 -11.93
N LEU A 20 12.18 0.96 -12.25
CA LEU A 20 11.22 1.46 -13.25
C LEU A 20 10.63 2.82 -12.85
N ALA A 21 10.32 3.02 -11.57
CA ALA A 21 9.81 4.29 -11.05
C ALA A 21 10.83 5.42 -11.22
N GLU A 22 12.11 5.13 -10.96
CA GLU A 22 13.21 6.08 -11.18
C GLU A 22 13.33 6.48 -12.65
N GLY A 23 13.32 5.49 -13.55
CA GLY A 23 13.38 5.73 -14.99
C GLY A 23 12.19 6.52 -15.52
N ARG A 24 10.99 6.30 -14.95
CA ARG A 24 9.77 6.99 -15.40
C ARG A 24 9.65 8.41 -14.85
N TYR A 25 10.13 8.66 -13.64
CA TYR A 25 9.93 9.92 -12.92
C TYR A 25 11.24 10.52 -12.39
N PRO A 26 12.25 10.80 -13.24
CA PRO A 26 13.54 11.32 -12.78
C PRO A 26 13.42 12.65 -12.02
N ASP A 27 12.53 13.54 -12.46
CA ASP A 27 12.36 14.88 -11.90
C ASP A 27 11.47 14.94 -10.64
N LEU A 28 10.75 13.86 -10.33
CA LEU A 28 9.86 13.82 -9.18
C LEU A 28 10.69 13.62 -7.90
N LYS A 29 10.52 14.48 -6.91
CA LYS A 29 11.31 14.36 -5.67
C LYS A 29 10.81 13.21 -4.79
N GLY A 30 11.74 12.40 -4.31
CA GLY A 30 11.53 11.36 -3.30
C GLY A 30 11.05 10.02 -3.87
N ASP A 31 11.74 8.95 -3.49
CA ASP A 31 11.50 7.58 -3.98
C ASP A 31 10.07 7.11 -3.72
N ALA A 32 9.49 7.52 -2.57
CA ALA A 32 8.10 7.24 -2.22
C ALA A 32 7.13 7.77 -3.28
N ASN A 33 7.30 9.03 -3.70
CA ASN A 33 6.41 9.66 -4.66
C ASN A 33 6.54 9.01 -6.04
N LYS A 34 7.77 8.68 -6.46
CA LYS A 34 8.03 7.98 -7.73
C LYS A 34 7.36 6.61 -7.75
N PHE A 35 7.57 5.82 -6.70
CA PHE A 35 7.03 4.47 -6.58
C PHE A 35 5.50 4.49 -6.54
N VAL A 36 4.92 5.30 -5.65
CA VAL A 36 3.45 5.44 -5.52
C VAL A 36 2.82 5.84 -6.85
N LYS A 37 3.39 6.85 -7.53
CA LYS A 37 2.89 7.32 -8.82
C LYS A 37 3.00 6.26 -9.92
N LEU A 38 4.07 5.44 -9.92
CA LEU A 38 4.19 4.31 -10.84
C LEU A 38 3.05 3.32 -10.64
N ILE A 39 2.79 2.93 -9.39
CA ILE A 39 1.73 1.98 -9.07
C ILE A 39 0.37 2.54 -9.47
N GLU A 40 0.05 3.78 -9.09
CA GLU A 40 -1.25 4.39 -9.36
C GLU A 40 -1.52 4.58 -10.87
N GLU A 41 -0.51 4.89 -11.69
CA GLU A 41 -0.72 5.19 -13.12
C GLU A 41 -0.57 3.96 -14.04
N TYR A 42 0.25 2.97 -13.66
CA TYR A 42 0.67 1.90 -14.58
C TYR A 42 0.30 0.49 -14.14
N SER A 43 -0.16 0.25 -12.90
CA SER A 43 -0.33 -1.13 -12.40
C SER A 43 -1.67 -1.80 -12.69
N ASP A 44 -2.69 -1.07 -13.14
CA ASP A 44 -4.08 -1.55 -13.25
C ASP A 44 -4.68 -2.07 -11.93
N TRP A 45 -4.05 -1.75 -10.81
CA TRP A 45 -4.58 -2.07 -9.49
C TRP A 45 -5.69 -1.07 -9.12
N GLU A 46 -6.94 -1.50 -9.31
CA GLU A 46 -8.16 -0.73 -9.04
C GLU A 46 -8.17 -0.06 -7.65
N HIS A 47 -7.67 -0.77 -6.64
CA HIS A 47 -7.69 -0.29 -5.26
C HIS A 47 -6.46 0.53 -4.85
N ALA A 48 -5.50 0.78 -5.75
CA ALA A 48 -4.25 1.48 -5.42
C ALA A 48 -4.48 2.84 -4.71
N THR A 49 -5.49 3.60 -5.15
CA THR A 49 -5.81 4.91 -4.60
C THR A 49 -6.84 4.88 -3.47
N HIS A 50 -7.41 3.71 -3.17
CA HIS A 50 -8.40 3.56 -2.10
C HIS A 50 -7.70 3.63 -0.74
N LEU A 51 -8.44 4.08 0.26
CA LEU A 51 -7.96 4.28 1.62
C LEU A 51 -8.20 3.02 2.43
N SER A 52 -7.13 2.41 2.96
CA SER A 52 -7.27 1.29 3.89
C SER A 52 -7.90 1.77 5.20
N ILE A 53 -9.20 1.54 5.40
CA ILE A 53 -9.88 2.03 6.61
C ILE A 53 -9.37 1.34 7.88
N SER A 54 -8.96 0.07 7.77
CA SER A 54 -8.34 -0.67 8.86
C SER A 54 -7.05 0.01 9.36
N GLN A 55 -6.08 0.20 8.47
CA GLN A 55 -4.79 0.82 8.81
C GLN A 55 -4.94 2.25 9.32
N LEU A 56 -5.85 3.03 8.74
CA LEU A 56 -6.15 4.37 9.25
C LEU A 56 -6.69 4.32 10.68
N HIS A 57 -7.65 3.44 10.95
CA HIS A 57 -8.25 3.30 12.26
C HIS A 57 -7.22 2.85 13.31
N MET A 58 -6.36 1.89 12.96
CA MET A 58 -5.26 1.45 13.82
C MET A 58 -4.31 2.62 14.14
N HIS A 59 -3.91 3.40 13.14
CA HIS A 59 -3.06 4.57 13.35
C HIS A 59 -3.68 5.59 14.31
N ILE A 60 -5.00 5.83 14.22
CA ILE A 60 -5.70 6.76 15.11
C ILE A 60 -5.81 6.20 16.55
N ILE A 61 -6.03 4.90 16.71
CA ILE A 61 -6.15 4.25 18.03
C ILE A 61 -4.81 4.07 18.72
N GLU A 62 -3.78 3.61 18.01
CA GLU A 62 -2.42 3.39 18.56
C GLU A 62 -1.82 4.66 19.13
N CYS A 63 -2.23 5.84 18.65
CA CYS A 63 -1.85 7.12 19.24
C CYS A 63 -2.42 7.34 20.67
N GLY A 64 -3.33 6.49 21.17
CA GLY A 64 -3.90 6.51 22.53
C GLY A 64 -4.81 7.71 22.84
N GLN A 65 -4.67 8.80 22.08
CA GLN A 65 -5.51 9.99 22.04
C GLN A 65 -5.58 10.45 20.58
N THR A 66 -6.71 11.02 20.16
CA THR A 66 -6.79 11.73 18.87
C THR A 66 -5.67 12.77 18.88
N PRO A 67 -4.67 12.68 17.97
CA PRO A 67 -3.61 13.67 17.92
C PRO A 67 -4.24 15.07 17.89
N PRO A 68 -3.72 16.05 18.64
CA PRO A 68 -4.35 17.37 18.77
C PRO A 68 -4.51 18.10 17.42
N GLU A 69 -3.80 17.65 16.39
CA GLU A 69 -3.81 18.14 15.02
C GLU A 69 -4.92 17.53 14.14
N LEU A 70 -5.55 16.44 14.59
CA LEU A 70 -6.70 15.83 13.92
C LEU A 70 -7.99 16.39 14.51
N THR A 71 -8.93 16.76 13.65
CA THR A 71 -10.24 17.19 14.13
C THR A 71 -11.00 16.02 14.75
N LYS A 72 -11.77 16.29 15.81
CA LYS A 72 -12.65 15.28 16.42
C LYS A 72 -13.62 14.69 15.41
N SER A 73 -14.12 15.50 14.49
CA SER A 73 -15.03 15.06 13.42
C SER A 73 -14.37 14.06 12.46
N PHE A 74 -13.10 14.29 12.08
CA PHE A 74 -12.36 13.35 11.25
C PHE A 74 -12.17 12.01 11.95
N ALA A 75 -11.69 12.04 13.21
CA ALA A 75 -11.48 10.82 14.00
C ALA A 75 -12.79 10.03 14.22
N GLN A 76 -13.87 10.71 14.57
CA GLN A 76 -15.19 10.09 14.74
C GLN A 76 -15.71 9.46 13.44
N LYS A 77 -15.52 10.14 12.31
CA LYS A 77 -15.92 9.63 10.99
C LYS A 77 -15.10 8.40 10.60
N ALA A 78 -13.78 8.42 10.81
CA ALA A 78 -12.90 7.28 10.60
C ALA A 78 -13.34 6.05 11.43
N SER A 79 -13.57 6.25 12.74
CA SER A 79 -14.04 5.17 13.63
C SER A 79 -15.42 4.65 13.25
N ARG A 80 -16.33 5.51 12.79
CA ARG A 80 -17.65 5.08 12.32
C ARG A 80 -17.54 4.24 11.04
N LEU A 81 -16.79 4.71 10.05
CA LEU A 81 -16.57 3.97 8.80
C LEU A 81 -15.92 2.61 9.07
N TYR A 82 -14.90 2.56 9.93
CA TYR A 82 -14.29 1.30 10.33
C TYR A 82 -15.29 0.36 11.00
N LYS A 83 -16.13 0.87 11.90
CA LYS A 83 -17.16 0.06 12.58
C LYS A 83 -18.17 -0.49 11.58
N ASP A 84 -18.66 0.34 10.66
CA ASP A 84 -19.64 -0.05 9.64
C ASP A 84 -19.03 -1.11 8.69
N TRP A 85 -17.79 -0.87 8.23
CA TRP A 85 -17.00 -1.84 7.46
C TRP A 85 -16.83 -3.16 8.22
N ARG A 86 -16.45 -3.10 9.51
CA ARG A 86 -16.23 -4.29 10.33
C ARG A 86 -17.50 -5.08 10.63
N GLN A 87 -18.67 -4.43 10.61
CA GLN A 87 -19.97 -5.09 10.73
C GLN A 87 -20.38 -5.83 9.46
N LEU A 88 -19.97 -5.32 8.29
CA LEU A 88 -20.23 -5.97 7.00
C LEU A 88 -19.47 -7.30 6.85
N HIS A 89 -18.30 -7.39 7.46
CA HIS A 89 -17.42 -8.54 7.33
C HIS A 89 -17.45 -9.46 8.55
N ASN A 90 -17.32 -10.77 8.37
CA ASN A 90 -17.17 -11.72 9.48
C ASN A 90 -15.74 -11.62 10.08
N PRO A 91 -15.53 -11.69 11.42
CA PRO A 91 -14.18 -11.62 11.99
C PRO A 91 -13.25 -12.73 11.54
N THR A 92 -13.76 -13.85 11.02
CA THR A 92 -12.94 -14.95 10.54
C THR A 92 -12.78 -14.99 9.02
N ALA A 93 -13.41 -14.04 8.31
CA ALA A 93 -13.35 -14.00 6.85
C ALA A 93 -12.07 -13.32 6.35
N VAL A 94 -11.62 -13.79 5.19
CA VAL A 94 -10.73 -13.03 4.30
C VAL A 94 -11.58 -11.97 3.61
N VAL A 95 -11.13 -10.72 3.64
CA VAL A 95 -11.87 -9.56 3.15
C VAL A 95 -11.05 -8.89 2.05
N GLY A 96 -11.61 -8.75 0.85
CA GLY A 96 -10.96 -8.00 -0.23
C GLY A 96 -10.92 -6.49 0.03
N LEU A 97 -10.18 -5.76 -0.81
CA LEU A 97 -10.05 -4.30 -0.69
C LEU A 97 -11.23 -3.52 -1.29
N GLY A 98 -12.19 -4.19 -1.93
CA GLY A 98 -13.27 -3.54 -2.70
C GLY A 98 -14.22 -2.67 -1.87
N ASP A 99 -14.30 -2.91 -0.57
CA ASP A 99 -15.14 -2.14 0.35
C ASP A 99 -14.39 -0.99 1.06
N ASP A 100 -13.11 -0.77 0.72
CA ASP A 100 -12.37 0.38 1.25
C ASP A 100 -12.87 1.70 0.64
N PRO A 101 -12.99 2.77 1.46
CA PRO A 101 -13.51 4.04 1.00
C PRO A 101 -12.53 4.80 0.09
N ASN A 102 -13.05 5.76 -0.67
CA ASN A 102 -12.20 6.75 -1.32
C ASN A 102 -11.70 7.78 -0.29
N PRO A 103 -10.51 8.38 -0.50
CA PRO A 103 -10.01 9.48 0.32
C PRO A 103 -11.01 10.64 0.51
N ALA A 104 -11.82 10.93 -0.51
CA ALA A 104 -12.83 11.98 -0.45
C ALA A 104 -13.99 11.64 0.51
N ASP A 105 -14.28 10.35 0.70
CA ASP A 105 -15.38 9.89 1.55
C ASP A 105 -15.09 10.13 3.03
N ILE A 106 -13.82 10.30 3.42
CA ILE A 106 -13.44 10.53 4.81
C ILE A 106 -13.10 11.98 5.12
N LEU A 107 -12.44 12.70 4.20
CA LEU A 107 -11.96 14.05 4.49
C LEU A 107 -13.14 15.01 4.77
N PRO A 108 -13.06 15.85 5.81
CA PRO A 108 -14.05 16.92 6.02
C PRO A 108 -13.92 17.99 4.92
N SER A 109 -14.91 18.89 4.81
CA SER A 109 -14.91 19.96 3.80
C SER A 109 -13.72 20.92 3.90
N SER A 110 -13.13 21.06 5.08
CA SER A 110 -11.92 21.87 5.32
C SER A 110 -10.90 21.06 6.13
N PRO A 111 -10.21 20.10 5.50
CA PRO A 111 -9.30 19.21 6.19
C PRO A 111 -7.98 19.88 6.53
N THR A 112 -7.41 19.53 7.69
CA THR A 112 -6.09 20.00 8.11
C THR A 112 -5.00 19.39 7.21
N ALA A 113 -3.82 20.00 7.19
CA ALA A 113 -2.67 19.45 6.46
C ALA A 113 -2.33 18.03 6.97
N LYS A 114 -2.41 17.81 8.28
CA LYS A 114 -2.14 16.51 8.91
C LYS A 114 -3.15 15.44 8.49
N GLU A 115 -4.44 15.79 8.42
CA GLU A 115 -5.49 14.89 7.93
C GLU A 115 -5.28 14.48 6.48
N LYS A 116 -4.94 15.45 5.61
CA LYS A 116 -4.61 15.18 4.21
C LYS A 116 -3.42 14.23 4.10
N THR A 117 -2.34 14.51 4.84
CA THR A 117 -1.15 13.67 4.85
C THR A 117 -1.48 12.27 5.32
N LEU A 118 -2.18 12.12 6.45
CA LEU A 118 -2.53 10.82 7.01
C LEU A 118 -3.40 10.00 6.05
N VAL A 119 -4.43 10.61 5.45
CA VAL A 119 -5.25 9.93 4.44
C VAL A 119 -4.40 9.50 3.23
N ASN A 120 -3.47 10.35 2.80
CA ASN A 120 -2.59 10.05 1.66
C ASN A 120 -1.63 8.89 1.97
N GLU A 121 -1.11 8.83 3.19
CA GLU A 121 -0.21 7.77 3.69
C GLU A 121 -0.92 6.43 3.88
N MET A 122 -2.22 6.44 4.18
CA MET A 122 -3.03 5.24 4.39
C MET A 122 -3.68 4.69 3.09
N ARG A 123 -3.39 5.30 1.94
CA ARG A 123 -3.76 4.71 0.64
C ARG A 123 -2.98 3.43 0.39
N HIS A 124 -3.59 2.49 -0.31
CA HIS A 124 -2.97 1.19 -0.61
C HIS A 124 -1.65 1.28 -1.37
N SER A 125 -1.52 2.20 -2.33
CA SER A 125 -0.26 2.51 -3.01
C SER A 125 0.86 2.96 -2.05
N SER A 126 0.53 3.82 -1.09
CA SER A 126 1.43 4.30 -0.04
C SER A 126 1.80 3.19 0.95
N LEU A 127 0.83 2.35 1.34
CA LEU A 127 1.05 1.19 2.20
C LEU A 127 1.94 0.13 1.52
N LEU A 128 1.78 -0.09 0.21
CA LEU A 128 2.68 -0.92 -0.57
C LEU A 128 4.11 -0.35 -0.58
N TYR A 129 4.27 0.97 -0.64
CA TYR A 129 5.60 1.58 -0.53
C TYR A 129 6.24 1.34 0.86
N ILE A 130 5.45 1.47 1.95
CA ILE A 130 5.91 1.11 3.29
C ILE A 130 6.33 -0.36 3.35
N TYR A 131 5.53 -1.25 2.76
CA TYR A 131 5.83 -2.68 2.65
C TYR A 131 7.14 -2.91 1.89
N ARG A 132 7.35 -2.25 0.74
CA ARG A 132 8.60 -2.26 -0.03
C ARG A 132 9.78 -1.84 0.84
N CYS A 133 9.65 -0.79 1.65
CA CYS A 133 10.72 -0.36 2.54
C CYS A 133 11.07 -1.43 3.58
N LYS A 134 10.08 -2.11 4.17
CA LYS A 134 10.33 -3.22 5.10
C LYS A 134 11.01 -4.41 4.43
N LEU A 135 10.63 -4.76 3.20
CA LEU A 135 11.33 -5.80 2.45
C LEU A 135 12.78 -5.43 2.17
N VAL A 136 13.02 -4.23 1.63
CA VAL A 136 14.36 -3.83 1.15
C VAL A 136 15.32 -3.55 2.31
N HIS A 137 14.85 -2.94 3.39
CA HIS A 137 15.71 -2.48 4.48
C HIS A 137 15.74 -3.43 5.68
N GLU A 138 14.71 -4.28 5.85
CA GLU A 138 14.58 -5.15 7.02
C GLU A 138 14.38 -6.63 6.65
N PHE A 139 14.28 -6.97 5.36
CA PHE A 139 14.06 -8.33 4.86
C PHE A 139 12.87 -9.05 5.53
N ARG A 140 11.78 -8.31 5.78
CA ARG A 140 10.58 -8.84 6.45
C ARG A 140 9.30 -8.17 5.95
N GLU A 141 8.17 -8.82 6.22
CA GLU A 141 6.84 -8.25 6.00
C GLU A 141 6.45 -7.33 7.17
N PRO A 142 5.74 -6.23 6.93
CA PRO A 142 5.07 -5.46 7.98
C PRO A 142 3.87 -6.21 8.56
N GLY A 143 3.55 -5.91 9.83
CA GLY A 143 2.38 -6.47 10.52
C GLY A 143 2.54 -7.95 10.89
N HIS A 144 1.40 -8.57 11.19
CA HIS A 144 1.28 -9.98 11.58
C HIS A 144 0.43 -10.80 10.60
N GLY A 145 0.09 -10.19 9.46
CA GLY A 145 -0.64 -10.88 8.40
C GLY A 145 0.16 -12.03 7.80
N PHE A 146 -0.53 -13.06 7.31
CA PHE A 146 0.09 -14.17 6.61
C PHE A 146 -0.74 -14.61 5.40
N GLU A 147 -0.04 -15.19 4.43
CA GLU A 147 -0.66 -15.76 3.23
C GLU A 147 -1.31 -17.11 3.54
N PHE A 148 -2.62 -17.23 3.35
CA PHE A 148 -3.35 -18.51 3.52
C PHE A 148 -3.16 -19.45 2.33
N ASP A 149 -3.13 -18.90 1.12
CA ASP A 149 -3.01 -19.65 -0.14
C ASP A 149 -2.07 -18.89 -1.08
N GLU A 150 -1.06 -19.59 -1.62
CA GLU A 150 -0.11 -19.03 -2.58
C GLU A 150 -0.78 -18.70 -3.93
N ARG A 151 -1.99 -19.22 -4.18
CA ARG A 151 -2.79 -18.93 -5.37
C ARG A 151 -3.61 -17.65 -5.24
N GLU A 152 -3.71 -17.07 -4.04
CA GLU A 152 -4.41 -15.81 -3.87
C GLU A 152 -3.72 -14.71 -4.67
N SER A 153 -4.49 -14.05 -5.53
CA SER A 153 -3.97 -13.14 -6.55
C SER A 153 -4.32 -11.69 -6.30
N THR A 154 -5.01 -11.41 -5.19
CA THR A 154 -5.44 -10.07 -4.82
C THR A 154 -5.05 -9.76 -3.36
N PRO A 155 -4.64 -8.52 -3.04
CA PRO A 155 -4.43 -8.13 -1.65
C PRO A 155 -5.72 -8.22 -0.84
N TYR A 156 -5.60 -8.55 0.44
CA TYR A 156 -6.75 -8.78 1.30
C TYR A 156 -6.44 -8.46 2.76
N TYR A 157 -7.49 -8.34 3.56
CA TYR A 157 -7.40 -8.33 5.01
C TYR A 157 -7.79 -9.68 5.60
N HIS A 158 -7.16 -10.00 6.73
CA HIS A 158 -7.69 -11.02 7.62
C HIS A 158 -7.51 -10.61 9.07
N SER A 159 -8.34 -11.18 9.92
CA SER A 159 -8.22 -11.02 11.35
C SER A 159 -6.99 -11.74 11.88
N ARG A 160 -6.25 -11.06 12.76
CA ARG A 160 -5.33 -11.73 13.66
C ARG A 160 -6.16 -12.45 14.72
N MET A 161 -5.98 -13.77 14.85
CA MET A 161 -6.58 -14.49 15.98
C MET A 161 -6.07 -13.89 17.28
N ALA A 162 -6.98 -13.41 18.12
CA ALA A 162 -6.68 -12.93 19.45
C ALA A 162 -5.96 -14.03 20.23
N ASP A 163 -4.73 -13.76 20.66
CA ASP A 163 -4.06 -14.63 21.64
C ASP A 163 -4.84 -14.58 22.96
N PHE A 164 -4.76 -15.62 23.78
CA PHE A 164 -5.48 -15.70 25.07
C PHE A 164 -5.22 -14.51 26.02
N THR A 165 -4.17 -13.72 25.77
CA THR A 165 -3.77 -12.56 26.55
C THR A 165 -4.19 -11.21 25.95
N ASP A 166 -4.53 -11.15 24.66
CA ASP A 166 -4.82 -9.91 23.95
C ASP A 166 -6.18 -10.01 23.27
N GLN A 167 -7.18 -9.33 23.84
CA GLN A 167 -8.55 -9.32 23.33
C GLN A 167 -8.72 -8.40 22.11
N THR A 168 -7.66 -7.73 21.65
CA THR A 168 -7.74 -6.84 20.48
C THR A 168 -7.57 -7.62 19.19
N THR A 169 -8.67 -7.75 18.44
CA THR A 169 -8.65 -8.30 17.09
C THR A 169 -8.27 -7.20 16.10
N THR A 170 -7.07 -7.27 15.53
CA THR A 170 -6.63 -6.39 14.43
C THR A 170 -6.91 -7.02 13.08
N MET A 171 -7.15 -6.18 12.07
CA MET A 171 -7.30 -6.63 10.67
C MET A 171 -6.01 -6.34 9.93
N GLU A 172 -5.25 -7.38 9.67
CA GLU A 172 -3.93 -7.34 9.03
C GLU A 172 -4.07 -7.28 7.52
N LEU A 173 -3.33 -6.38 6.87
CA LEU A 173 -3.28 -6.24 5.41
C LEU A 173 -2.20 -7.17 4.86
N VAL A 174 -2.56 -8.01 3.88
CA VAL A 174 -1.67 -8.97 3.24
C VAL A 174 -1.56 -8.68 1.75
N TYR A 175 -0.33 -8.70 1.25
CA TYR A 175 0.00 -8.64 -0.17
C TYR A 175 0.56 -10.00 -0.62
N PRO A 176 -0.25 -10.84 -1.30
CA PRO A 176 0.16 -12.18 -1.70
C PRO A 176 1.35 -12.18 -2.67
N THR A 177 2.19 -13.21 -2.56
CA THR A 177 3.35 -13.41 -3.44
C THR A 177 2.93 -13.49 -4.91
N LYS A 178 1.83 -14.19 -5.22
CA LYS A 178 1.32 -14.26 -6.59
C LYS A 178 0.91 -12.89 -7.11
N TRP A 179 0.24 -12.07 -6.30
CA TRP A 179 -0.09 -10.70 -6.70
C TRP A 179 1.17 -9.87 -7.01
N PHE A 180 2.24 -9.98 -6.20
CA PHE A 180 3.52 -9.36 -6.52
C PHE A 180 4.09 -9.84 -7.87
N VAL A 181 4.00 -11.13 -8.17
CA VAL A 181 4.49 -11.69 -9.45
C VAL A 181 3.68 -11.19 -10.64
N ASP A 182 2.38 -10.98 -10.47
CA ASP A 182 1.48 -10.54 -11.54
C ASP A 182 1.54 -9.01 -11.76
N LEU A 183 1.93 -8.24 -10.73
CA LEU A 183 1.96 -6.77 -10.73
C LEU A 183 2.81 -6.10 -11.83
N PRO A 184 4.00 -6.62 -12.24
CA PRO A 184 4.85 -5.93 -13.20
C PRO A 184 4.34 -5.94 -14.64
N MET A 185 3.58 -6.95 -15.04
CA MET A 185 3.18 -7.11 -16.45
C MET A 185 2.37 -5.90 -16.97
N PRO A 186 1.27 -5.47 -16.32
CA PRO A 186 0.55 -4.26 -16.76
C PRO A 186 1.44 -3.02 -16.74
N ILE A 187 2.34 -2.90 -15.75
CA ILE A 187 3.27 -1.78 -15.63
C ILE A 187 4.21 -1.71 -16.82
N LEU A 188 4.85 -2.83 -17.17
CA LEU A 188 5.78 -2.90 -18.29
C LEU A 188 5.10 -2.60 -19.62
N THR A 189 3.93 -3.18 -19.89
CA THR A 189 3.17 -2.93 -21.13
C THR A 189 2.78 -1.46 -21.29
N ARG A 190 2.32 -0.81 -20.21
CA ARG A 190 1.93 0.60 -20.26
C ARG A 190 3.13 1.53 -20.32
N LEU A 191 4.24 1.21 -19.65
CA LEU A 191 5.50 1.95 -19.77
C LEU A 191 6.06 1.86 -21.19
N GLU A 192 6.09 0.67 -21.78
CA GLU A 192 6.48 0.47 -23.17
C GLU A 192 5.63 1.34 -24.10
N THR A 193 4.31 1.28 -23.97
CA THR A 193 3.38 2.12 -24.73
C THR A 193 3.70 3.61 -24.56
N TYR A 194 3.96 4.06 -23.33
CA TYR A 194 4.35 5.44 -23.04
C TYR A 194 5.66 5.83 -23.73
N TYR A 195 6.72 5.03 -23.61
CA TYR A 195 8.03 5.36 -24.19
C TYR A 195 8.01 5.36 -25.73
N VAL A 196 7.30 4.40 -26.33
CA VAL A 196 7.12 4.34 -27.79
C VAL A 196 6.31 5.54 -28.29
N SER A 197 5.18 5.87 -27.65
CA SER A 197 4.31 6.98 -28.11
C SER A 197 4.90 8.37 -27.87
N SER A 198 5.69 8.53 -26.80
CA SER A 198 6.39 9.78 -26.49
C SER A 198 7.75 9.92 -27.16
N CYS A 199 8.21 8.91 -27.91
CA CYS A 199 9.56 8.82 -28.46
C CYS A 199 10.66 9.07 -27.40
N THR A 200 10.42 8.67 -26.15
CA THR A 200 11.34 8.90 -25.03
C THR A 200 12.15 7.64 -24.76
N ASN A 201 13.46 7.79 -24.62
CA ASN A 201 14.34 6.69 -24.23
C ASN A 201 14.40 6.60 -22.68
N PRO A 202 13.98 5.49 -22.04
CA PRO A 202 14.04 5.35 -20.58
C PRO A 202 15.46 5.47 -20.01
N TYR A 203 16.50 5.17 -20.80
CA TYR A 203 17.88 5.37 -20.40
C TYR A 203 18.21 6.86 -20.20
N GLY A 204 17.54 7.78 -20.90
CA GLY A 204 17.77 9.21 -20.74
C GLY A 204 17.48 9.74 -19.33
N SER A 205 16.72 9.01 -18.53
CA SER A 205 16.38 9.35 -17.14
C SER A 205 17.50 9.04 -16.15
N TYR A 206 18.52 8.27 -16.55
CA TYR A 206 19.64 7.92 -15.69
C TYR A 206 20.88 8.70 -16.08
N SER A 207 21.62 9.16 -15.07
CA SER A 207 22.95 9.72 -15.29
C SER A 207 23.96 8.57 -15.46
N PHE A 208 24.31 8.28 -16.70
CA PHE A 208 25.42 7.38 -17.00
C PHE A 208 26.74 8.15 -16.99
N GLY A 209 27.67 7.68 -16.16
CA GLY A 209 29.01 8.22 -15.99
C GLY A 209 29.81 7.30 -15.08
N SER A 210 31.08 7.62 -14.83
CA SER A 210 31.92 6.88 -13.86
C SER A 210 31.97 7.63 -12.53
N PRO A 211 31.27 7.16 -11.49
CA PRO A 211 31.57 7.48 -10.10
C PRO A 211 32.31 6.36 -9.35
N TRP A 212 32.71 5.30 -10.08
CA TRP A 212 33.65 4.25 -9.69
C TRP A 212 34.85 4.31 -10.64
#